data_AF-A0A848UAR4-F1
#
_entry.id   AF-A0A848UAR4-F1
#
_cell.length_a   1.000
_cell.length_b   1.000
_cell.length_c   1.000
_cell.angle_alpha   90.00
_cell.angle_beta   90.00
_cell.angle_gamma   90.00
#
_symmetry.space_group_name_H-M   'P 1'
#
loop_
_entity.id
_entity.type
_entity.pdbx_description
1 polymer ?
#
loop_
_entity_poly.entity_id
_entity_poly.type
_entity_poly.pdbx_seq_one_letter_code
_entity_poly.pdbx_strand_id
1 'polypeptide(L)'
;MKHCQRKTGKSLILLPLLSCLLILLAACADKSELRQQERDRYRALEDKLISAQEAQESRRRSEMRVAQRLQQLDRERAEAARARLQARNDARSASTDAADERPDADKLSTSSTRRPIVTQLIVAESDTQEGSPLWSVTNFPNPVDGSALCSVVSRPVTVMNGTLETQVTLIISDSAVILRTDATFDDAAPETGFRVDAGFPVAFDHFLNELTAVVDDSYPRLIEAIENGSTLTVSFAYDPQLSTAETHVMEFSLDSMAALLDQLPDCQTQRSEATISNGGDSSGS
;
A
#
# COMPACT_ATOMS: atom_id res chain seq x y z
N MET A 1 18.98 -76.31 -39.28
CA MET A 1 17.95 -76.27 -40.35
C MET A 1 17.97 -74.90 -41.01
N LYS A 2 18.19 -74.91 -42.34
CA LYS A 2 17.75 -73.96 -43.38
C LYS A 2 18.21 -72.49 -43.33
N HIS A 3 19.19 -72.24 -44.21
CA HIS A 3 19.47 -70.99 -44.91
C HIS A 3 18.24 -70.25 -45.42
N CYS A 4 18.35 -68.92 -45.50
CA CYS A 4 17.85 -68.20 -46.67
C CYS A 4 18.71 -66.96 -46.92
N GLN A 5 19.60 -67.05 -47.92
CA GLN A 5 20.18 -65.89 -48.59
C GLN A 5 19.18 -65.33 -49.60
N ARG A 6 19.13 -64.00 -49.75
CA ARG A 6 18.55 -63.37 -50.93
C ARG A 6 19.47 -62.26 -51.44
N LYS A 7 19.99 -62.52 -52.64
CA LYS A 7 20.79 -61.68 -53.53
C LYS A 7 19.81 -61.02 -54.52
N THR A 8 19.88 -59.70 -54.67
CA THR A 8 19.55 -58.90 -55.86
C THR A 8 19.88 -57.45 -55.51
N GLY A 9 20.42 -56.57 -56.34
CA GLY A 9 20.84 -56.59 -57.72
C GLY A 9 21.33 -55.17 -57.98
N LYS A 10 22.57 -55.02 -58.48
CA LYS A 10 23.16 -53.72 -58.82
C LYS A 10 22.43 -53.14 -60.03
N SER A 11 21.90 -51.93 -59.93
CA SER A 11 21.58 -51.13 -61.11
C SER A 11 21.51 -49.63 -60.76
N LEU A 12 22.05 -48.80 -61.66
CA LEU A 12 21.95 -47.34 -61.74
C LEU A 12 22.77 -46.49 -60.74
N ILE A 13 24.08 -46.42 -61.00
CA ILE A 13 24.99 -45.38 -60.50
C ILE A 13 25.05 -44.26 -61.54
N LEU A 14 24.02 -43.40 -61.63
CA LEU A 14 24.11 -42.14 -62.41
C LEU A 14 23.08 -41.06 -62.01
N LEU A 15 22.33 -41.26 -60.92
CA LEU A 15 21.36 -40.30 -60.39
C LEU A 15 21.76 -39.47 -59.14
N PRO A 16 22.86 -39.72 -58.38
CA PRO A 16 23.09 -39.00 -57.12
C PRO A 16 23.67 -37.58 -57.28
N LEU A 17 24.23 -37.26 -58.45
CA LEU A 17 24.83 -35.93 -58.70
C LEU A 17 23.78 -34.86 -59.02
N LEU A 18 22.65 -35.24 -59.63
CA LEU A 18 21.54 -34.31 -59.90
C LEU A 18 20.68 -34.04 -58.67
N SER A 19 20.60 -34.98 -57.71
CA SER A 19 19.84 -34.76 -56.46
C SER A 19 20.57 -33.83 -55.49
N CYS A 20 21.90 -33.84 -55.44
CA CYS A 20 22.66 -32.94 -54.57
C CYS A 20 22.54 -31.46 -54.99
N LEU A 21 22.41 -31.17 -56.29
CA LEU A 21 22.27 -29.78 -56.76
C LEU A 21 20.89 -29.17 -56.45
N LEU A 22 19.83 -30.01 -56.42
CA LEU A 22 18.47 -29.56 -56.07
C LEU A 22 18.31 -29.28 -54.57
N ILE A 23 19.04 -29.99 -53.70
CA ILE A 23 18.98 -29.79 -52.25
C ILE A 23 19.63 -28.46 -51.85
N LEU A 24 20.69 -28.03 -52.55
CA LEU A 24 21.37 -26.75 -52.29
C LEU A 24 20.56 -25.52 -52.75
N LEU A 25 19.69 -25.66 -53.75
CA LEU A 25 18.80 -24.57 -54.18
C LEU A 25 17.57 -24.41 -53.26
N ALA A 26 17.11 -25.47 -52.60
CA ALA A 26 16.01 -25.40 -51.64
C ALA A 26 16.39 -24.68 -50.33
N ALA A 27 17.67 -24.70 -49.92
CA ALA A 27 18.14 -24.06 -48.69
C ALA A 27 18.18 -22.52 -48.75
N CYS A 28 18.09 -21.92 -49.94
CA CYS A 28 18.09 -20.46 -50.11
C CYS A 28 16.68 -19.83 -50.11
N ALA A 29 15.61 -20.63 -50.28
CA ALA A 29 14.24 -20.13 -50.33
C ALA A 29 13.63 -19.90 -48.93
N ASP A 30 14.14 -20.57 -47.90
CA ASP A 30 13.58 -20.55 -46.54
C ASP A 30 13.88 -19.25 -45.77
N LYS A 31 14.96 -18.54 -46.15
CA LYS A 31 15.41 -17.33 -45.44
C LYS A 31 14.51 -16.10 -45.66
N SER A 32 13.77 -16.05 -46.77
CA SER A 32 12.81 -14.97 -47.02
C SER A 32 11.54 -15.11 -46.21
N GLU A 33 11.09 -16.35 -45.96
CA GLU A 33 9.87 -16.63 -45.20
C GLU A 33 10.07 -16.31 -43.71
N LEU A 34 11.22 -16.70 -43.14
CA LEU A 34 11.57 -16.36 -41.75
C LEU A 34 11.61 -14.84 -41.51
N ARG A 35 12.21 -14.07 -42.43
CA ARG A 35 12.26 -12.59 -42.32
C ARG A 35 10.88 -11.96 -42.44
N GLN A 36 9.98 -12.57 -43.22
CA GLN A 36 8.61 -12.11 -43.34
C GLN A 36 7.85 -12.35 -42.04
N GLN A 37 7.98 -13.55 -41.47
CA GLN A 37 7.38 -13.91 -40.20
C GLN A 37 7.86 -13.01 -39.05
N GLU A 38 9.16 -12.70 -38.99
CA GLU A 38 9.69 -11.74 -37.99
C GLU A 38 9.09 -10.34 -38.16
N ARG A 39 9.01 -9.83 -39.39
CA ARG A 39 8.40 -8.51 -39.65
C ARG A 39 6.93 -8.46 -39.24
N ASP A 40 6.17 -9.52 -39.52
CA ASP A 40 4.76 -9.58 -39.15
C ASP A 40 4.59 -9.69 -37.63
N ARG A 41 5.50 -10.40 -36.93
CA ARG A 41 5.55 -10.43 -35.47
C ARG A 41 5.85 -9.05 -34.87
N TYR A 42 6.80 -8.30 -35.45
CA TYR A 42 7.12 -6.94 -34.97
C TYR A 42 5.94 -5.99 -35.18
N ARG A 43 5.27 -6.04 -36.34
CA ARG A 43 4.06 -5.25 -36.60
C ARG A 43 2.95 -5.54 -35.60
N ALA A 44 2.70 -6.83 -35.32
CA ALA A 44 1.70 -7.22 -34.34
C ALA A 44 2.01 -6.71 -32.91
N LEU A 45 3.29 -6.66 -32.53
CA LEU A 45 3.71 -6.08 -31.25
C LEU A 45 3.57 -4.56 -31.22
N GLU A 46 3.92 -3.89 -32.32
CA GLU A 46 3.77 -2.43 -32.47
C GLU A 46 2.30 -2.02 -32.40
N ASP A 47 1.41 -2.69 -33.14
CA ASP A 47 -0.04 -2.46 -33.09
C ASP A 47 -0.61 -2.68 -31.69
N LYS A 48 -0.10 -3.68 -30.96
CA LYS A 48 -0.51 -3.95 -29.58
C LYS A 48 -0.07 -2.84 -28.62
N LEU A 49 1.12 -2.29 -28.79
CA LEU A 49 1.61 -1.18 -27.98
C LEU A 49 0.83 0.11 -28.26
N ILE A 50 0.60 0.43 -29.54
CA ILE A 50 -0.16 1.61 -29.96
C ILE A 50 -1.58 1.54 -29.41
N SER A 51 -2.28 0.42 -29.59
CA SER A 51 -3.66 0.25 -29.10
C SER A 51 -3.75 0.30 -27.57
N ALA A 52 -2.77 -0.23 -26.84
CA ALA A 52 -2.70 -0.12 -25.39
C ALA A 52 -2.51 1.35 -24.93
N GLN A 53 -1.66 2.10 -25.62
CA GLN A 53 -1.44 3.52 -25.34
C GLN A 53 -2.70 4.35 -25.63
N GLU A 54 -3.37 4.13 -26.77
CA GLU A 54 -4.63 4.79 -27.11
C GLU A 54 -5.73 4.50 -26.08
N ALA A 55 -5.82 3.26 -25.60
CA ALA A 55 -6.76 2.87 -24.55
C ALA A 55 -6.48 3.61 -23.23
N GLN A 56 -5.21 3.77 -22.85
CA GLN A 56 -4.82 4.50 -21.64
C GLN A 56 -5.09 6.00 -21.77
N GLU A 57 -4.81 6.60 -22.91
CA GLU A 57 -5.14 8.01 -23.18
C GLU A 57 -6.65 8.25 -23.15
N SER A 58 -7.44 7.34 -23.71
CA SER A 58 -8.91 7.39 -23.66
C SER A 58 -9.43 7.38 -22.22
N ARG A 59 -8.88 6.50 -21.36
CA ARG A 59 -9.21 6.45 -19.93
C ARG A 59 -8.88 7.76 -19.21
N ARG A 60 -7.66 8.29 -19.40
CA ARG A 60 -7.27 9.59 -18.83
C ARG A 60 -8.17 10.72 -19.28
N ARG A 61 -8.58 10.74 -20.55
CA ARG A 61 -9.53 11.74 -21.07
C ARG A 61 -10.91 11.61 -20.44
N SER A 62 -11.41 10.38 -20.22
CA SER A 62 -12.69 10.18 -19.52
C SER A 62 -12.63 10.59 -18.06
N GLU A 63 -11.54 10.26 -17.35
CA GLU A 63 -11.33 10.64 -15.95
C GLU A 63 -11.27 12.16 -15.80
N MET A 64 -10.55 12.84 -16.69
CA MET A 64 -10.49 14.31 -16.69
C MET A 64 -11.87 14.95 -16.90
N ARG A 65 -12.73 14.40 -17.77
CA ARG A 65 -14.10 14.90 -17.95
C ARG A 65 -14.95 14.70 -16.70
N VAL A 66 -14.82 13.56 -16.03
CA VAL A 66 -15.54 13.29 -14.78
C VAL A 66 -15.08 14.25 -13.68
N ALA A 67 -13.77 14.46 -13.53
CA ALA A 67 -13.20 15.41 -12.57
C ALA A 67 -13.68 16.85 -12.82
N GLN A 68 -13.68 17.30 -14.08
CA GLN A 68 -14.22 18.62 -14.45
C GLN A 68 -15.71 18.74 -14.11
N ARG A 69 -16.50 17.68 -14.33
CA ARG A 69 -17.92 17.68 -14.01
C ARG A 69 -18.17 17.74 -12.50
N LEU A 70 -17.35 17.05 -11.71
CA LEU A 70 -17.44 17.07 -10.25
C LEU A 70 -17.11 18.46 -9.71
N GLN A 71 -16.02 19.09 -10.18
CA GLN A 71 -15.68 20.47 -9.81
C GLN A 71 -16.78 21.47 -10.17
N GLN A 72 -17.48 21.27 -11.30
CA GLN A 72 -18.62 22.10 -11.68
C GLN A 72 -19.77 21.95 -10.67
N LEU A 73 -20.12 20.72 -10.29
CA LEU A 73 -21.19 20.47 -9.32
C LEU A 73 -20.86 21.05 -7.94
N ASP A 74 -19.61 21.00 -7.51
CA ASP A 74 -19.19 21.58 -6.23
C ASP A 74 -19.28 23.11 -6.23
N ARG A 75 -18.91 23.76 -7.35
CA ARG A 75 -19.12 25.20 -7.53
C ARG A 75 -20.62 25.56 -7.47
N GLU A 76 -21.45 24.83 -8.20
CA GLU A 76 -22.91 25.03 -8.20
C GLU A 76 -23.52 24.85 -6.80
N ARG A 77 -23.07 23.83 -6.04
CA ARG A 77 -23.49 23.62 -4.64
C ARG A 77 -23.05 24.76 -3.72
N ALA A 78 -21.81 25.23 -3.86
CA ALA A 78 -21.29 26.33 -3.06
C ALA A 78 -22.04 27.65 -3.34
N GLU A 79 -22.36 27.92 -4.61
CA GLU A 79 -23.17 29.07 -5.02
C GLU A 79 -24.61 28.96 -4.47
N ALA A 80 -25.25 27.80 -4.59
CA ALA A 80 -26.58 27.57 -4.02
C ALA A 80 -26.61 27.72 -2.49
N ALA A 81 -25.56 27.27 -1.79
CA ALA A 81 -25.43 27.46 -0.34
C ALA A 81 -25.29 28.94 0.03
N ARG A 82 -24.49 29.71 -0.72
CA ARG A 82 -24.36 31.15 -0.53
C ARG A 82 -25.68 31.89 -0.77
N ALA A 83 -26.40 31.53 -1.83
CA ALA A 83 -27.72 32.11 -2.11
C ALA A 83 -28.74 31.85 -0.99
N ARG A 84 -28.72 30.64 -0.40
CA ARG A 84 -29.58 30.31 0.76
C ARG A 84 -29.23 31.13 2.01
N LEU A 85 -27.94 31.37 2.26
CA LEU A 85 -27.50 32.21 3.38
C LEU A 85 -27.92 33.68 3.19
N GLN A 86 -27.79 34.21 1.97
CA GLN A 86 -28.26 35.55 1.64
C GLN A 86 -29.77 35.69 1.87
N ALA A 87 -30.57 34.77 1.30
CA ALA A 87 -32.02 34.77 1.50
C ALA A 87 -32.44 34.70 2.99
N ARG A 88 -31.69 33.94 3.81
CA ARG A 88 -31.92 33.85 5.25
C ARG A 88 -31.60 35.16 5.97
N ASN A 89 -30.52 35.84 5.58
CA ASN A 89 -30.15 37.14 6.16
C ASN A 89 -31.14 38.25 5.79
N ASP A 90 -31.65 38.21 4.56
CA ASP A 90 -32.68 39.16 4.09
C ASP A 90 -33.99 38.95 4.87
N ALA A 91 -34.42 37.70 5.06
CA ALA A 91 -35.60 37.38 5.88
C ALA A 91 -35.44 37.77 7.35
N ARG A 92 -34.23 37.65 7.91
CA ARG A 92 -33.93 38.06 9.29
C ARG A 92 -33.95 39.58 9.46
N SER A 93 -33.45 40.31 8.47
CA SER A 93 -33.48 41.79 8.47
C SER A 93 -34.91 42.34 8.35
N ALA A 94 -35.85 41.56 7.79
CA ALA A 94 -37.26 41.93 7.69
C ALA A 94 -38.12 41.61 8.93
N SER A 95 -37.60 40.87 9.92
CA SER A 95 -38.37 40.37 11.08
C SER A 95 -38.00 41.00 12.42
N THR A 96 -37.37 42.17 12.43
CA THR A 96 -36.93 42.86 13.65
C THR A 96 -38.04 43.67 14.35
N ASP A 97 -39.25 43.10 14.47
CA ASP A 97 -40.35 43.66 15.28
C ASP A 97 -41.39 42.55 15.59
N ALA A 98 -41.03 41.55 16.38
CA ALA A 98 -42.01 40.75 17.14
C ALA A 98 -41.32 39.92 18.22
N ALA A 99 -41.84 40.05 19.43
CA ALA A 99 -41.40 39.41 20.64
C ALA A 99 -41.48 37.87 20.59
N ASP A 100 -40.55 37.27 21.35
CA ASP A 100 -40.75 36.17 22.29
C ASP A 100 -41.87 35.17 21.98
N GLU A 101 -41.49 34.00 21.45
CA GLU A 101 -42.11 32.72 21.85
C GLU A 101 -41.24 31.53 21.40
N ARG A 102 -40.86 30.71 22.38
CA ARG A 102 -40.22 29.40 22.21
C ARG A 102 -41.24 28.40 21.66
N PRO A 103 -40.83 27.50 20.75
CA PRO A 103 -41.46 26.19 20.72
C PRO A 103 -40.47 25.02 20.72
N ASP A 104 -41.03 23.94 21.23
CA ASP A 104 -40.45 22.69 21.67
C ASP A 104 -39.67 21.88 20.63
N ALA A 105 -38.78 21.08 21.21
CA ALA A 105 -38.04 20.00 20.60
C ALA A 105 -38.97 18.94 20.01
N ASP A 106 -38.76 18.58 18.74
CA ASP A 106 -39.32 17.37 18.19
C ASP A 106 -38.30 16.51 17.45
N LYS A 107 -38.45 15.21 17.71
CA LYS A 107 -37.53 14.12 17.40
C LYS A 107 -37.57 13.79 15.91
N LEU A 108 -36.41 13.74 15.25
CA LEU A 108 -36.27 13.02 13.98
C LEU A 108 -35.27 11.87 14.12
N SER A 109 -35.82 10.66 14.20
CA SER A 109 -35.12 9.39 14.02
C SER A 109 -34.73 9.24 12.55
N THR A 110 -33.44 9.32 12.26
CA THR A 110 -32.85 8.93 10.97
C THR A 110 -32.35 7.49 11.06
N SER A 111 -33.18 6.55 10.60
CA SER A 111 -32.79 5.17 10.34
C SER A 111 -31.84 5.12 9.14
N SER A 112 -30.55 5.04 9.42
CA SER A 112 -29.48 4.88 8.43
C SER A 112 -29.37 3.42 8.00
N THR A 113 -29.86 3.11 6.81
CA THR A 113 -29.68 1.81 6.15
C THR A 113 -28.24 1.72 5.66
N ARG A 114 -27.33 1.21 6.51
CA ARG A 114 -25.94 0.90 6.13
C ARG A 114 -25.93 -0.19 5.07
N ARG A 115 -25.51 0.16 3.85
CA ARG A 115 -25.16 -0.82 2.82
C ARG A 115 -23.84 -1.50 3.22
N PRO A 116 -23.66 -2.81 2.93
CA PRO A 116 -22.38 -3.48 3.17
C PRO A 116 -21.31 -2.83 2.28
N ILE A 117 -20.30 -2.25 2.93
CA ILE A 117 -19.11 -1.72 2.26
C ILE A 117 -18.24 -2.93 1.89
N VAL A 118 -17.97 -3.09 0.60
CA VAL A 118 -17.04 -4.11 0.09
C VAL A 118 -15.65 -3.51 0.16
N THR A 119 -14.95 -3.80 1.24
CA THR A 119 -13.57 -3.35 1.48
C THR A 119 -12.63 -4.09 0.54
N GLN A 120 -11.89 -3.36 -0.30
CA GLN A 120 -10.86 -3.96 -1.15
C GLN A 120 -9.60 -4.14 -0.31
N LEU A 121 -9.19 -5.38 -0.10
CA LEU A 121 -8.00 -5.74 0.66
C LEU A 121 -6.78 -5.65 -0.26
N ILE A 122 -5.98 -4.60 -0.11
CA ILE A 122 -4.66 -4.52 -0.73
C ILE A 122 -3.66 -5.07 0.29
N VAL A 123 -3.17 -6.29 0.03
CA VAL A 123 -2.10 -6.90 0.82
C VAL A 123 -0.78 -6.44 0.25
N ALA A 124 -0.02 -5.67 1.01
CA ALA A 124 1.34 -5.32 0.63
C ALA A 124 2.28 -6.48 0.97
N GLU A 125 2.99 -7.01 -0.03
CA GLU A 125 4.08 -7.95 0.21
C GLU A 125 5.32 -7.16 0.64
N SER A 126 5.90 -7.55 1.78
CA SER A 126 7.17 -7.02 2.22
C SER A 126 8.26 -7.48 1.25
N ASP A 127 8.71 -6.59 0.36
CA ASP A 127 9.76 -6.91 -0.60
C ASP A 127 11.02 -7.35 0.17
N THR A 128 11.34 -8.64 0.10
CA THR A 128 12.47 -9.24 0.82
C THR A 128 13.76 -8.79 0.13
N GLN A 129 14.22 -7.57 0.44
CA GLN A 129 15.61 -7.20 0.19
C GLN A 129 16.48 -8.18 0.98
N GLU A 130 17.12 -9.10 0.26
CA GLU A 130 17.86 -10.23 0.83
C GLU A 130 18.95 -9.72 1.80
N GLY A 131 18.89 -10.19 3.05
CA GLY A 131 19.99 -10.07 4.01
C GLY A 131 19.80 -9.11 5.19
N SER A 132 18.78 -8.26 5.19
CA SER A 132 18.48 -7.42 6.36
C SER A 132 17.39 -8.05 7.24
N PRO A 133 17.55 -8.09 8.58
CA PRO A 133 16.52 -8.59 9.47
C PRO A 133 15.26 -7.70 9.37
N LEU A 134 14.08 -8.30 9.49
CA LEU A 134 12.80 -7.58 9.46
C LEU A 134 12.68 -6.59 10.63
N TRP A 135 13.30 -6.94 11.76
CA TRP A 135 13.23 -6.18 13.00
C TRP A 135 14.64 -5.84 13.49
N SER A 136 14.77 -4.69 14.14
CA SER A 136 16.02 -4.28 14.79
C SER A 136 15.72 -3.50 16.06
N VAL A 137 16.53 -3.70 17.10
CA VAL A 137 16.53 -2.85 18.30
C VAL A 137 17.39 -1.63 18.00
N THR A 138 16.83 -0.43 18.12
CA THR A 138 17.54 0.82 17.86
C THR A 138 17.03 1.95 18.74
N ASN A 139 17.83 3.00 18.85
CA ASN A 139 17.39 4.25 19.45
C ASN A 139 16.64 5.06 18.39
N PHE A 140 15.33 5.22 18.60
CA PHE A 140 14.45 5.99 17.75
C PHE A 140 14.03 7.28 18.47
N PRO A 141 13.95 8.44 17.80
CA PRO A 141 13.38 9.63 18.44
C PRO A 141 11.89 9.41 18.68
N ASN A 142 11.44 9.53 19.93
CA ASN A 142 10.04 9.49 20.32
C ASN A 142 9.26 10.49 19.46
N PRO A 143 8.20 10.07 18.75
CA PRO A 143 7.48 10.96 17.86
C PRO A 143 6.72 12.08 18.60
N VAL A 144 6.49 11.95 19.91
CA VAL A 144 5.77 12.93 20.74
C VAL A 144 6.65 14.12 21.10
N ASP A 145 7.86 13.86 21.61
CA ASP A 145 8.72 14.89 22.21
C ASP A 145 10.15 14.94 21.63
N GLY A 146 10.48 14.03 20.71
CA GLY A 146 11.81 13.89 20.10
C GLY A 146 12.88 13.33 21.03
N SER A 147 12.54 12.96 22.27
CA SER A 147 13.48 12.30 23.17
C SER A 147 13.91 10.95 22.59
N ALA A 148 15.17 10.54 22.77
CA ALA A 148 15.55 9.21 22.31
C ALA A 148 14.76 8.14 23.10
N LEU A 149 14.24 7.15 22.38
CA LEU A 149 13.42 6.05 22.86
C LEU A 149 14.07 4.78 22.36
N CYS A 150 14.29 3.79 23.23
CA CYS A 150 14.71 2.49 22.73
C CYS A 150 13.49 1.75 22.20
N SER A 151 13.59 1.22 21.00
CA SER A 151 12.46 0.59 20.33
C SER A 151 12.89 -0.56 19.44
N VAL A 152 12.01 -1.54 19.31
CA VAL A 152 12.06 -2.54 18.23
C VAL A 152 11.38 -1.90 17.02
N VAL A 153 12.14 -1.74 15.93
CA VAL A 153 11.69 -1.04 14.73
C VAL A 153 11.69 -2.03 13.55
N SER A 154 10.57 -2.06 12.82
CA SER A 154 10.48 -2.83 11.58
C SER A 154 11.31 -2.16 10.49
N ARG A 155 11.76 -2.95 9.51
CA ARG A 155 12.16 -2.38 8.22
C ARG A 155 10.96 -1.65 7.61
N PRO A 156 11.17 -0.53 6.89
CA PRO A 156 10.11 0.11 6.13
C PRO A 156 9.51 -0.86 5.09
N VAL A 157 8.19 -0.89 5.02
CA VAL A 157 7.41 -1.65 4.03
C VAL A 157 6.73 -0.67 3.09
N THR A 158 6.91 -0.84 1.79
CA THR A 158 6.25 0.01 0.79
C THR A 158 4.83 -0.50 0.53
N VAL A 159 3.85 0.39 0.62
CA VAL A 159 2.44 0.17 0.31
C VAL A 159 2.03 1.14 -0.78
N MET A 160 1.29 0.64 -1.77
CA MET A 160 0.73 1.50 -2.81
C MET A 160 -0.60 2.11 -2.35
N ASN A 161 -0.67 3.43 -2.34
CA ASN A 161 -1.92 4.18 -2.31
C ASN A 161 -2.18 4.70 -3.73
N GLY A 162 -2.86 3.90 -4.55
CA GLY A 162 -3.00 4.21 -5.96
C GLY A 162 -1.67 4.17 -6.71
N THR A 163 -1.19 5.36 -7.13
CA THR A 163 0.11 5.51 -7.81
C THR A 163 1.21 6.05 -6.88
N LEU A 164 0.90 6.31 -5.62
CA LEU A 164 1.85 6.81 -4.64
C LEU A 164 2.43 5.64 -3.84
N GLU A 165 3.75 5.51 -3.88
CA GLU A 165 4.50 4.63 -2.99
C GLU A 165 4.57 5.30 -1.61
N THR A 166 4.09 4.60 -0.58
CA THR A 166 4.08 5.06 0.80
C THR A 166 4.87 4.09 1.65
N GLN A 167 5.80 4.57 2.47
CA GLN A 167 6.57 3.75 3.40
C GLN A 167 5.88 3.69 4.75
N VAL A 168 5.75 2.47 5.27
CA VAL A 168 5.15 2.18 6.57
C VAL A 168 6.19 1.53 7.47
N THR A 169 6.33 2.04 8.69
CA THR A 169 7.25 1.52 9.70
C THR A 169 6.50 1.28 11.00
N LEU A 170 6.70 0.11 11.60
CA LEU A 170 6.22 -0.20 12.94
C LEU A 170 7.32 0.02 13.97
N ILE A 171 6.98 0.68 15.06
CA ILE A 171 7.87 0.99 16.16
C ILE A 171 7.21 0.48 17.45
N ILE A 172 7.86 -0.42 18.17
CA ILE A 172 7.39 -0.96 19.44
C ILE A 172 8.35 -0.50 20.54
N SER A 173 7.82 0.24 21.51
CA SER A 173 8.55 0.62 22.73
C SER A 173 8.06 -0.19 23.93
N ASP A 174 8.52 0.18 25.12
CA ASP A 174 8.09 -0.35 26.42
C ASP A 174 6.69 0.12 26.86
N SER A 175 6.12 1.10 26.16
CA SER A 175 4.85 1.73 26.55
C SER A 175 3.85 1.92 25.42
N ALA A 176 4.26 1.78 24.16
CA ALA A 176 3.39 2.00 23.02
C ALA A 176 3.79 1.16 21.80
N VAL A 177 2.80 0.87 20.95
CA VAL A 177 3.00 0.41 19.58
C VAL A 177 2.60 1.54 18.64
N ILE A 178 3.50 1.93 17.76
CA ILE A 178 3.36 3.10 16.90
C ILE A 178 3.48 2.67 15.45
N LEU A 179 2.49 3.06 14.65
CA LEU A 179 2.54 2.94 13.20
C LEU A 179 2.87 4.32 12.61
N ARG A 180 3.94 4.39 11.84
CA ARG A 180 4.34 5.61 11.14
C ARG A 180 4.31 5.40 9.63
N THR A 181 3.77 6.38 8.92
CA THR A 181 3.68 6.43 7.46
C THR A 181 4.34 7.71 6.94
N ASP A 182 4.54 7.81 5.63
CA ASP A 182 4.86 9.06 4.93
C ASP A 182 3.67 9.62 4.12
N ALA A 183 2.46 9.05 4.31
CA ALA A 183 1.19 9.60 3.83
C ALA A 183 0.18 9.78 4.98
N THR A 184 -0.70 10.77 4.84
CA THR A 184 -1.71 11.14 5.84
C THR A 184 -2.72 10.02 6.06
N PHE A 185 -3.01 9.69 7.32
CA PHE A 185 -4.06 8.74 7.70
C PHE A 185 -5.46 9.34 7.57
N ASP A 186 -6.43 8.52 7.18
CA ASP A 186 -7.85 8.80 7.37
C ASP A 186 -8.28 8.30 8.76
N ASP A 187 -8.39 9.22 9.71
CA ASP A 187 -8.79 8.94 11.09
C ASP A 187 -10.30 8.62 11.23
N ALA A 188 -11.09 8.89 10.19
CA ALA A 188 -12.52 8.55 10.13
C ALA A 188 -12.77 7.15 9.56
N ALA A 189 -11.74 6.49 9.02
CA ALA A 189 -11.86 5.16 8.46
C ALA A 189 -12.20 4.13 9.56
N PRO A 190 -13.22 3.29 9.35
CA PRO A 190 -13.52 2.21 10.29
C PRO A 190 -12.47 1.10 10.18
N GLU A 191 -12.38 0.28 11.24
CA GLU A 191 -11.62 -0.99 11.23
C GLU A 191 -10.09 -0.83 11.05
N THR A 192 -9.55 0.31 11.48
CA THR A 192 -8.10 0.53 11.56
C THR A 192 -7.52 0.03 12.89
N GLY A 193 -6.27 -0.42 12.88
CA GLY A 193 -5.58 -0.94 14.06
C GLY A 193 -4.69 -2.15 13.79
N PHE A 194 -4.44 -2.91 14.85
CA PHE A 194 -3.59 -4.09 14.88
C PHE A 194 -4.40 -5.35 15.12
N ARG A 195 -3.96 -6.48 14.57
CA ARG A 195 -4.49 -7.81 14.89
C ARG A 195 -3.35 -8.81 14.88
N VAL A 196 -3.21 -9.58 15.96
CA VAL A 196 -2.24 -10.67 16.02
C VAL A 196 -2.95 -11.98 15.71
N ASP A 197 -2.43 -12.72 14.74
CA ASP A 197 -2.98 -13.99 14.25
C ASP A 197 -4.50 -13.89 13.95
N ALA A 198 -5.28 -14.85 14.47
CA ALA A 198 -6.74 -14.84 14.43
C ALA A 198 -7.38 -14.15 15.66
N GLY A 199 -6.61 -13.35 16.39
CA GLY A 199 -7.06 -12.62 17.57
C GLY A 199 -8.06 -11.51 17.25
N PHE A 200 -8.59 -10.89 18.31
CA PHE A 200 -9.46 -9.72 18.16
C PHE A 200 -8.64 -8.48 17.76
N PRO A 201 -9.14 -7.67 16.82
CA PRO A 201 -8.51 -6.39 16.49
C PRO A 201 -8.39 -5.48 17.71
N VAL A 202 -7.27 -4.76 17.79
CA VAL A 202 -6.97 -3.66 18.71
C VAL A 202 -6.91 -2.39 17.88
N ALA A 203 -7.88 -1.49 18.06
CA ALA A 203 -7.93 -0.23 17.32
C ALA A 203 -6.76 0.69 17.70
N PHE A 204 -6.45 1.66 16.84
CA PHE A 204 -5.58 2.78 17.26
C PHE A 204 -6.28 3.56 18.36
N ASP A 205 -5.56 3.85 19.45
CA ASP A 205 -6.11 4.60 20.58
C ASP A 205 -6.23 6.09 20.20
N HIS A 206 -5.22 6.62 19.50
CA HIS A 206 -5.24 7.98 18.95
C HIS A 206 -4.24 8.17 17.79
N PHE A 207 -4.35 9.30 17.10
CA PHE A 207 -3.38 9.78 16.12
C PHE A 207 -2.61 10.95 16.71
N LEU A 208 -1.29 10.83 16.80
CA LEU A 208 -0.42 11.89 17.32
C LEU A 208 -0.31 13.06 16.32
N ASN A 209 -0.29 12.72 15.04
CA ASN A 209 -0.36 13.62 13.90
C ASN A 209 -0.91 12.86 12.70
N GLU A 210 -1.02 13.55 11.56
CA GLU A 210 -1.50 12.97 10.30
C GLU A 210 -0.72 11.74 9.83
N LEU A 211 0.51 11.52 10.28
CA LEU A 211 1.41 10.46 9.80
C LEU A 211 1.70 9.38 10.87
N THR A 212 1.12 9.50 12.05
CA THR A 212 1.49 8.66 13.21
C THR A 212 0.26 8.21 14.00
N ALA A 213 -0.01 6.91 13.97
CA ALA A 213 -1.05 6.27 14.77
C ALA A 213 -0.41 5.54 15.97
N VAL A 214 -1.07 5.58 17.12
CA VAL A 214 -0.52 5.11 18.40
C VAL A 214 -1.51 4.17 19.10
N VAL A 215 -0.97 3.12 19.71
CA VAL A 215 -1.64 2.27 20.70
C VAL A 215 -0.83 2.28 21.99
N ASP A 216 -1.38 2.91 23.02
CA ASP A 216 -0.80 3.09 24.34
C ASP A 216 -1.79 2.69 25.45
N ASP A 217 -3.04 3.14 25.39
CA ASP A 217 -4.11 2.70 26.31
C ASP A 217 -4.35 1.17 26.22
N SER A 218 -4.34 0.63 25.00
CA SER A 218 -4.53 -0.80 24.75
C SER A 218 -3.21 -1.60 24.70
N TYR A 219 -2.08 -0.97 25.03
CA TYR A 219 -0.74 -1.54 24.90
C TYR A 219 -0.55 -2.87 25.66
N PRO A 220 -0.91 -3.02 26.96
CA PRO A 220 -0.64 -4.26 27.70
C PRO A 220 -1.25 -5.50 27.04
N ARG A 221 -2.43 -5.34 26.45
CA ARG A 221 -3.12 -6.42 25.73
C ARG A 221 -2.47 -6.70 24.37
N LEU A 222 -2.06 -5.66 23.65
CA LEU A 222 -1.45 -5.82 22.33
C LEU A 222 -0.06 -6.44 22.44
N ILE A 223 0.76 -6.01 23.41
CA ILE A 223 2.12 -6.53 23.58
C ILE A 223 2.11 -8.00 24.03
N GLU A 224 1.23 -8.38 24.95
CA GLU A 224 1.05 -9.80 25.35
C GLU A 224 0.67 -10.67 24.14
N ALA A 225 -0.18 -10.15 23.24
CA ALA A 225 -0.52 -10.86 22.01
C ALA A 225 0.69 -10.96 21.06
N ILE A 226 1.46 -9.89 20.89
CA ILE A 226 2.65 -9.84 20.03
C ILE A 226 3.75 -10.81 20.53
N GLU A 227 3.98 -10.89 21.84
CA GLU A 227 4.97 -11.79 22.44
C GLU A 227 4.65 -13.28 22.20
N ASN A 228 3.36 -13.61 22.18
CA ASN A 228 2.88 -15.00 22.05
C ASN A 228 2.41 -15.36 20.63
N GLY A 229 2.37 -14.40 19.72
CA GLY A 229 1.80 -14.54 18.38
C GLY A 229 2.83 -14.90 17.31
N SER A 230 2.32 -15.21 16.11
CA SER A 230 3.16 -15.53 14.94
C SER A 230 3.15 -14.46 13.85
N THR A 231 2.00 -13.81 13.65
CA THR A 231 1.82 -12.80 12.61
C THR A 231 1.08 -11.59 13.17
N LEU A 232 1.63 -10.40 12.92
CA LEU A 232 0.96 -9.13 13.19
C LEU A 232 0.40 -8.56 11.89
N THR A 233 -0.92 -8.48 11.81
CA THR A 233 -1.64 -7.76 10.77
C THR A 233 -1.89 -6.30 11.20
N VAL A 234 -1.64 -5.35 10.31
CA VAL A 234 -1.94 -3.93 10.49
C VAL A 234 -2.95 -3.52 9.44
N SER A 235 -4.04 -2.88 9.86
CA SER A 235 -5.06 -2.31 8.98
C SER A 235 -5.12 -0.80 9.14
N PHE A 236 -5.07 -0.03 8.05
CA PHE A 236 -5.18 1.43 8.09
C PHE A 236 -5.72 1.96 6.76
N ALA A 237 -6.04 3.25 6.70
CA ALA A 237 -6.46 3.93 5.49
C ALA A 237 -5.80 5.31 5.38
N TYR A 238 -5.65 5.83 4.17
CA TYR A 238 -5.00 7.12 3.90
C TYR A 238 -6.01 8.24 3.61
N ASP A 239 -5.61 9.51 3.64
CA ASP A 239 -6.38 10.65 3.14
C ASP A 239 -5.50 11.51 2.20
N PRO A 240 -5.90 11.80 0.95
CA PRO A 240 -7.11 11.34 0.27
C PRO A 240 -7.03 9.88 -0.19
N GLN A 241 -8.15 9.17 -0.08
CA GLN A 241 -8.32 7.84 -0.66
C GLN A 241 -8.71 7.95 -2.14
N LEU A 242 -8.25 6.99 -2.94
CA LEU A 242 -8.83 6.80 -4.28
C LEU A 242 -10.27 6.29 -4.20
N SER A 243 -10.62 5.57 -3.14
CA SER A 243 -11.95 5.01 -2.89
C SER A 243 -12.26 5.04 -1.40
N THR A 244 -13.47 5.46 -1.02
CA THR A 244 -13.95 5.57 0.38
C THR A 244 -14.09 4.25 1.16
N ALA A 245 -13.57 3.17 0.61
CA ALA A 245 -13.70 1.80 1.11
C ALA A 245 -12.35 1.05 1.03
N GLU A 246 -11.26 1.78 0.89
CA GLU A 246 -9.93 1.22 0.70
C GLU A 246 -9.20 1.22 2.04
N THR A 247 -9.13 0.04 2.66
CA THR A 247 -8.24 -0.19 3.79
C THR A 247 -7.05 -0.99 3.31
N HIS A 248 -5.86 -0.50 3.60
CA HIS A 248 -4.62 -1.21 3.37
C HIS A 248 -4.37 -2.18 4.50
N VAL A 249 -3.88 -3.36 4.16
CA VAL A 249 -3.54 -4.39 5.13
C VAL A 249 -2.13 -4.88 4.89
N MET A 250 -1.36 -4.92 5.97
CA MET A 250 0.02 -5.36 5.99
C MET A 250 0.18 -6.50 7.00
N GLU A 251 1.10 -7.41 6.72
CA GLU A 251 1.44 -8.50 7.62
C GLU A 251 2.94 -8.49 7.94
N PHE A 252 3.27 -8.66 9.22
CA PHE A 252 4.63 -8.80 9.71
C PHE A 252 4.79 -10.13 10.44
N SER A 253 5.86 -10.88 10.14
CA SER A 253 6.23 -12.05 10.94
C SER A 253 6.75 -11.61 12.32
N LEU A 254 6.39 -12.38 13.35
CA LEU A 254 6.78 -12.17 14.75
C LEU A 254 7.80 -13.20 15.25
N ASP A 255 8.39 -14.03 14.37
CA ASP A 255 9.24 -15.19 14.73
C ASP A 255 10.44 -14.87 15.63
N SER A 256 10.86 -13.61 15.71
CA SER A 256 11.99 -13.14 16.54
C SER A 256 11.60 -12.06 17.55
N MET A 257 10.31 -11.75 17.68
CA MET A 257 9.85 -10.57 18.40
C MET A 257 10.10 -10.66 19.90
N ALA A 258 9.76 -11.79 20.55
CA ALA A 258 9.95 -11.97 21.98
C ALA A 258 11.41 -11.71 22.42
N ALA A 259 12.39 -12.26 21.69
CA ALA A 259 13.80 -12.06 21.98
C ALA A 259 14.28 -10.61 21.78
N LEU A 260 13.62 -9.83 20.90
CA LEU A 260 13.94 -8.42 20.67
C LEU A 260 13.29 -7.52 21.74
N LEU A 261 12.08 -7.86 22.18
CA LEU A 261 11.39 -7.16 23.27
C LEU A 261 12.16 -7.31 24.59
N ASP A 262 12.71 -8.51 24.86
CA ASP A 262 13.56 -8.77 26.03
C ASP A 262 14.83 -7.89 26.08
N GLN A 263 15.26 -7.32 24.95
CA GLN A 263 16.45 -6.45 24.87
C GLN A 263 16.14 -4.96 25.13
N LEU A 264 14.87 -4.55 25.15
CA LEU A 264 14.50 -3.14 25.37
C LEU A 264 15.00 -2.56 26.71
N PRO A 265 14.93 -3.27 27.86
CA PRO A 265 15.40 -2.75 29.14
C PRO A 265 16.91 -2.46 29.17
N ASP A 266 17.72 -3.29 28.51
CA ASP A 266 19.18 -3.17 28.50
C ASP A 266 19.63 -1.91 27.74
N CYS A 267 18.93 -1.61 26.65
CA CYS A 267 19.17 -0.45 25.82
C CYS A 267 18.88 0.88 26.53
N GLN A 268 17.90 0.91 27.44
CA GLN A 268 17.64 2.08 28.28
C GLN A 268 18.78 2.32 29.29
N THR A 269 19.33 1.26 29.86
CA THR A 269 20.37 1.33 30.91
C THR A 269 21.68 1.89 30.38
N GLN A 270 22.10 1.52 29.17
CA GLN A 270 23.34 2.03 28.55
C GLN A 270 23.34 3.56 28.38
N ARG A 271 22.18 4.20 28.33
CA ARG A 271 22.06 5.65 28.18
C ARG A 271 22.25 6.42 29.50
N SER A 272 21.76 5.86 30.60
CA SER A 272 21.88 6.49 31.91
C SER A 272 23.35 6.67 32.31
N GLU A 273 24.23 5.75 31.89
CA GLU A 273 25.67 5.83 32.17
C GLU A 273 26.40 6.84 31.28
N ALA A 274 26.05 6.94 29.99
CA ALA A 274 26.70 7.86 29.05
C ALA A 274 26.49 9.35 29.39
N THR A 275 25.40 9.70 30.07
CA THR A 275 25.09 11.10 30.43
C THR A 275 25.88 11.59 31.65
N ILE A 276 26.36 10.70 32.52
CA ILE A 276 27.05 11.05 33.76
C ILE A 276 28.56 11.32 33.53
N SER A 277 29.15 10.74 32.48
CA SER A 277 30.60 10.82 32.24
C SER A 277 31.11 12.13 31.62
N ASN A 278 30.25 13.03 31.13
CA ASN A 278 30.66 14.28 30.45
C ASN A 278 30.59 15.54 31.33
N GLY A 279 30.26 15.43 32.62
CA GLY A 279 30.04 16.57 33.52
C GLY A 279 31.24 16.99 34.38
N GLY A 280 32.42 16.38 34.24
CA GLY A 280 33.53 16.54 35.19
C GLY A 280 34.88 16.79 34.53
N ASP A 281 35.05 17.91 33.83
CA ASP A 281 36.36 18.57 33.67
C ASP A 281 36.20 19.97 33.08
N SER A 282 35.74 20.91 33.90
CA SER A 282 35.89 22.35 33.65
C SER A 282 36.25 23.05 34.95
N SER A 283 37.44 22.75 35.45
CA SER A 283 38.13 23.56 36.45
C SER A 283 39.57 23.73 36.01
N GLY A 284 39.88 24.86 35.38
CA GLY A 284 41.27 25.23 35.14
C GLY A 284 41.48 26.32 34.09
N SER A 285 41.34 27.57 34.53
CA SER A 285 42.28 28.71 34.35
C SER A 285 41.59 30.03 34.03
#